data_AF-A0A9D3B4U9-F1
#
_entry.id   AF-A0A9D3B4U9-F1
#
_cell.length_a   1.000
_cell.length_b   1.000
_cell.length_c   1.000
_cell.angle_alpha   90.00
_cell.angle_beta   90.00
_cell.angle_gamma   90.00
#
_symmetry.space_group_name_H-M   'P 1'
#
loop_
_entity.id
_entity.type
_entity.pdbx_description
1 polymer ?
#
loop_
_entity_poly.entity_id
_entity_poly.type
_entity_poly.pdbx_seq_one_letter_code
_entity_poly.pdbx_strand_id
1 'polypeptide(L)'
;GLILNISSKLNNPRITKDLATTAMLMSEGEMIEGQLESSEDVTFDDYLKVIEYKTATAFEVAARIGAIIGGGSEEEIEALTEFGKNIGIAYQIRDDLMDWKNEDKLFNLLIKKSKDPRDVFNKMEELLKNYSEKARSGLRRIPDCEPKNNLETLIEFTMFKA
;
A
#
# COMPACT_ATOMS: atom_id res chain seq x y z
N GLY A 1 -11.36 -7.03 16.63
CA GLY A 1 -11.28 -8.46 17.04
C GLY A 1 -9.99 -9.13 16.60
N LEU A 2 -9.71 -9.17 15.29
CA LEU A 2 -8.60 -9.93 14.71
C LEU A 2 -7.20 -9.50 15.22
N ILE A 3 -6.94 -8.19 15.28
CA ILE A 3 -5.67 -7.62 15.75
C ILE A 3 -5.36 -7.98 17.20
N LEU A 4 -6.35 -7.86 18.08
CA LEU A 4 -6.21 -8.23 19.49
C LEU A 4 -5.97 -9.73 19.64
N ASN A 5 -6.58 -10.56 18.79
CA ASN A 5 -6.37 -12.01 18.78
C ASN A 5 -4.99 -12.42 18.26
N ILE A 6 -4.44 -11.71 17.28
CA ILE A 6 -3.05 -11.95 16.82
C ILE A 6 -2.06 -11.50 17.90
N SER A 7 -2.27 -10.31 18.46
CA SER A 7 -1.42 -9.73 19.50
C SER A 7 -1.36 -10.62 20.74
N SER A 8 -2.50 -11.16 21.18
CA SER A 8 -2.55 -12.06 22.34
C SER A 8 -1.81 -13.38 22.14
N LYS A 9 -1.73 -13.88 20.90
CA LYS A 9 -1.03 -15.13 20.57
C LYS A 9 0.48 -14.96 20.43
N LEU A 10 0.92 -13.83 19.89
CA LEU A 10 2.34 -13.60 19.59
C LEU A 10 3.15 -13.10 20.80
N ASN A 11 2.46 -12.51 21.80
CA ASN A 11 3.07 -11.98 23.03
C ASN A 11 4.35 -11.13 22.80
N ASN A 12 4.37 -10.38 21.70
CA ASN A 12 5.48 -9.53 21.30
C ASN A 12 5.00 -8.05 21.31
N PRO A 13 5.55 -7.20 22.20
CA PRO A 13 5.13 -5.80 22.32
C PRO A 13 5.37 -4.98 21.05
N ARG A 14 6.42 -5.27 20.28
CA ARG A 14 6.73 -4.58 19.01
C ARG A 14 5.63 -4.86 17.99
N ILE A 15 5.28 -6.14 17.80
CA ILE A 15 4.21 -6.55 16.89
C ILE A 15 2.86 -5.96 17.32
N THR A 16 2.57 -5.98 18.62
CA THR A 16 1.32 -5.42 19.17
C THR A 16 1.22 -3.92 18.86
N LYS A 17 2.31 -3.17 19.04
CA LYS A 17 2.38 -1.74 18.73
C LYS A 17 2.19 -1.48 17.23
N ASP A 18 2.87 -2.25 16.38
CA ASP A 18 2.81 -2.09 14.92
C ASP A 18 1.38 -2.37 14.41
N LEU A 19 0.71 -3.42 14.91
CA LEU A 19 -0.69 -3.71 14.57
C LEU A 19 -1.68 -2.66 15.09
N ALA A 20 -1.50 -2.17 16.32
CA ALA A 20 -2.36 -1.13 16.87
C ALA A 20 -2.25 0.19 16.09
N THR A 21 -1.01 0.55 15.72
CA THR A 21 -0.75 1.73 14.87
C THR A 21 -1.40 1.56 13.50
N THR A 22 -1.28 0.36 12.90
CA THR A 22 -1.91 0.03 11.62
C THR A 22 -3.43 0.17 11.68
N ALA A 23 -4.07 -0.37 12.73
CA ALA A 23 -5.52 -0.24 12.90
C ALA A 23 -5.98 1.21 12.93
N MET A 24 -5.25 2.05 13.67
CA MET A 24 -5.54 3.47 13.79
C MET A 24 -5.37 4.20 12.46
N LEU A 25 -4.26 3.97 11.74
CA LEU A 25 -4.02 4.58 10.43
C LEU A 25 -5.06 4.15 9.40
N MET A 26 -5.45 2.88 9.38
CA MET A 26 -6.51 2.40 8.48
C MET A 26 -7.84 3.13 8.74
N SER A 27 -8.25 3.25 10.00
CA SER A 27 -9.45 4.01 10.36
C SER A 27 -9.35 5.49 10.02
N GLU A 28 -8.16 6.09 10.15
CA GLU A 28 -7.93 7.47 9.72
C GLU A 28 -8.02 7.61 8.20
N GLY A 29 -7.49 6.65 7.44
CA GLY A 29 -7.61 6.60 5.98
C GLY A 29 -9.05 6.53 5.50
N GLU A 30 -9.88 5.67 6.11
CA GLU A 30 -11.33 5.60 5.84
C GLU A 30 -12.04 6.91 6.18
N MET A 31 -11.68 7.55 7.30
CA MET A 31 -12.26 8.85 7.67
C MET A 31 -11.89 9.95 6.67
N ILE A 32 -10.63 10.01 6.22
CA ILE A 32 -10.17 11.00 5.23
C ILE A 32 -10.88 10.77 3.90
N GLU A 33 -11.02 9.53 3.45
CA GLU A 33 -11.75 9.20 2.22
C GLU A 33 -13.20 9.72 2.27
N GLY A 34 -13.93 9.43 3.35
CA GLY A 34 -15.30 9.91 3.51
C GLY A 34 -15.43 11.44 3.57
N GLN A 35 -14.42 12.15 4.08
CA GLN A 35 -14.38 13.61 4.01
C GLN A 35 -14.21 14.10 2.57
N LEU A 36 -13.34 13.44 1.79
CA LEU A 36 -13.03 13.80 0.41
C LEU A 36 -14.19 13.53 -0.56
N GLU A 37 -15.05 12.55 -0.28
CA GLU A 37 -16.28 12.31 -1.06
C GLU A 37 -17.17 13.54 -1.19
N SER A 38 -17.18 14.38 -0.14
CA SER A 38 -17.92 15.65 -0.11
C SER A 38 -17.10 16.87 -0.53
N SER A 39 -15.80 16.69 -0.79
CA SER A 39 -14.87 17.77 -1.15
C SER A 39 -14.97 18.11 -2.63
N GLU A 40 -14.90 19.41 -2.95
CA GLU A 40 -14.84 19.87 -4.34
C GLU A 40 -13.41 19.84 -4.92
N ASP A 41 -12.38 19.78 -4.08
CA ASP A 41 -10.97 19.94 -4.44
C ASP A 41 -10.14 18.74 -3.96
N VAL A 42 -10.32 17.57 -4.58
CA VAL A 42 -9.50 16.38 -4.32
C VAL A 42 -8.21 16.44 -5.14
N THR A 43 -7.06 16.25 -4.49
CA THR A 43 -5.75 16.23 -5.15
C THR A 43 -5.16 14.82 -5.24
N PHE A 44 -4.11 14.65 -6.05
CA PHE A 44 -3.33 13.40 -6.08
C PHE A 44 -2.64 13.12 -4.74
N ASP A 45 -2.27 14.15 -3.98
CA ASP A 45 -1.65 13.97 -2.67
C ASP A 45 -2.67 13.44 -1.65
N ASP A 46 -3.92 13.92 -1.72
CA ASP A 46 -5.02 13.39 -0.91
C ASP A 46 -5.30 11.93 -1.26
N TYR A 47 -5.34 11.62 -2.56
CA TYR A 47 -5.49 10.26 -3.05
C TYR A 47 -4.39 9.34 -2.53
N LEU A 48 -3.12 9.74 -2.67
CA LEU A 48 -1.98 8.98 -2.17
C LEU A 48 -2.04 8.77 -0.66
N LYS A 49 -2.43 9.80 0.09
CA LYS A 49 -2.57 9.72 1.56
C LYS A 49 -3.64 8.70 1.97
N VAL A 50 -4.80 8.72 1.33
CA VAL A 50 -5.88 7.76 1.61
C VAL A 50 -5.41 6.33 1.36
N ILE A 51 -4.84 6.05 0.19
CA ILE A 51 -4.42 4.66 -0.13
C ILE A 51 -3.24 4.21 0.72
N GLU A 52 -2.35 5.13 1.13
CA GLU A 52 -1.25 4.83 2.06
C GLU A 52 -1.79 4.35 3.41
N TYR A 53 -2.79 5.06 3.94
CA TYR A 53 -3.33 4.81 5.28
C TYR A 53 -4.30 3.62 5.28
N LYS A 54 -5.27 3.63 4.36
CA LYS A 54 -6.34 2.63 4.28
C LYS A 54 -5.84 1.26 3.82
N THR A 55 -4.94 1.23 2.83
CA THR A 55 -4.52 -0.01 2.17
C THR A 55 -3.06 -0.35 2.45
N ALA A 56 -2.13 0.56 2.15
CA ALA A 56 -0.71 0.23 2.15
C ALA A 56 -0.16 -0.13 3.53
N THR A 57 -0.68 0.50 4.59
CA THR A 57 -0.28 0.22 5.97
C THR A 57 -0.53 -1.25 6.35
N ALA A 58 -1.57 -1.89 5.81
CA ALA A 58 -1.82 -3.32 6.04
C ALA A 58 -0.76 -4.22 5.36
N PHE A 59 -0.31 -3.86 4.15
CA PHE A 59 0.78 -4.57 3.47
C PHE A 59 2.13 -4.33 4.18
N GLU A 60 2.39 -3.09 4.60
CA GLU A 60 3.56 -2.69 5.37
C GLU A 60 3.69 -3.53 6.65
N VAL A 61 2.64 -3.56 7.46
CA VAL A 61 2.67 -4.28 8.74
C VAL A 61 2.77 -5.78 8.55
N ALA A 62 2.14 -6.35 7.52
CA ALA A 62 2.22 -7.77 7.22
C ALA A 62 3.65 -8.19 6.86
N ALA A 63 4.32 -7.44 5.97
CA ALA A 63 5.70 -7.70 5.58
C ALA A 63 6.67 -7.51 6.77
N ARG A 64 6.49 -6.44 7.55
CA ARG A 64 7.28 -6.15 8.74
C ARG A 64 7.16 -7.25 9.81
N ILE A 65 5.95 -7.69 10.12
CA ILE A 65 5.71 -8.75 11.11
C ILE A 65 6.28 -10.07 10.62
N GLY A 66 6.16 -10.39 9.33
CA GLY A 66 6.79 -11.55 8.72
C GLY A 66 8.31 -11.58 8.96
N ALA A 67 8.97 -10.44 8.75
CA ALA A 67 10.41 -10.28 9.01
C ALA A 67 10.76 -10.48 10.49
N ILE A 68 9.99 -9.87 11.41
CA ILE A 68 10.20 -9.99 12.87
C ILE A 68 10.05 -11.44 13.33
N ILE A 69 8.98 -12.13 12.89
CA ILE A 69 8.72 -13.53 13.27
C ILE A 69 9.78 -14.46 12.65
N GLY A 70 10.24 -14.14 11.43
CA GLY A 70 11.33 -14.86 10.76
C GLY A 70 12.71 -14.66 11.38
N GLY A 71 12.85 -13.77 12.37
CA GLY A 71 14.12 -13.48 13.02
C GLY A 71 15.08 -12.66 12.16
N GLY A 72 14.57 -11.88 11.20
CA GLY A 72 15.37 -11.03 10.34
C GLY A 72 16.09 -9.91 11.11
N SER A 73 17.18 -9.39 10.53
CA SER A 73 17.90 -8.23 11.07
C SER A 73 17.04 -6.96 11.00
N GLU A 74 17.43 -5.89 11.71
CA GLU A 74 16.71 -4.60 11.61
C GLU A 74 16.72 -4.05 10.18
N GLU A 75 17.82 -4.26 9.44
CA GLU A 75 17.93 -3.89 8.03
C GLU A 75 16.97 -4.69 7.15
N GLU A 76 16.80 -5.99 7.40
CA GLU A 76 15.85 -6.84 6.67
C GLU A 76 14.41 -6.49 7.02
N ILE A 77 14.12 -6.21 8.29
CA ILE A 77 12.82 -5.76 8.76
C ILE A 77 12.45 -4.44 8.08
N GLU A 78 13.36 -3.46 8.03
CA GLU A 78 13.12 -2.19 7.37
C GLU A 78 12.97 -2.35 5.85
N ALA A 79 13.79 -3.21 5.23
CA ALA A 79 13.69 -3.51 3.81
C ALA A 79 12.32 -4.11 3.43
N LEU A 80 11.83 -5.05 4.23
CA LEU A 80 10.50 -5.65 4.04
C LEU A 80 9.36 -4.70 4.41
N THR A 81 9.55 -3.81 5.40
CA THR A 81 8.59 -2.74 5.73
C THR A 81 8.41 -1.81 4.55
N GLU A 82 9.50 -1.27 3.99
CA GLU A 82 9.47 -0.40 2.82
C GLU A 82 8.91 -1.12 1.59
N PHE A 83 9.27 -2.40 1.37
CA PHE A 83 8.68 -3.21 0.31
C PHE A 83 7.15 -3.28 0.47
N GLY A 84 6.67 -3.69 1.65
CA GLY A 84 5.25 -3.84 1.98
C GLY A 84 4.45 -2.57 1.73
N LYS A 85 4.95 -1.43 2.21
CA LYS A 85 4.33 -0.12 1.96
C LYS A 85 4.20 0.19 0.48
N ASN A 86 5.30 0.11 -0.26
CA ASN A 86 5.32 0.51 -1.66
C ASN A 86 4.50 -0.44 -2.55
N ILE A 87 4.53 -1.76 -2.27
CA ILE A 87 3.72 -2.71 -3.03
C ILE A 87 2.22 -2.54 -2.75
N GLY A 88 1.85 -2.21 -1.50
CA GLY A 88 0.45 -1.93 -1.15
C GLY A 88 -0.11 -0.70 -1.88
N ILE A 89 0.69 0.37 -2.00
CA ILE A 89 0.33 1.54 -2.81
C ILE A 89 0.16 1.16 -4.28
N ALA A 90 1.14 0.46 -4.86
CA ALA A 90 1.09 0.03 -6.25
C ALA A 90 -0.11 -0.89 -6.54
N TYR A 91 -0.44 -1.78 -5.60
CA TYR A 91 -1.61 -2.65 -5.68
C TYR A 91 -2.92 -1.87 -5.77
N GLN A 92 -3.12 -0.87 -4.91
CA GLN A 92 -4.35 -0.07 -4.94
C GLN A 92 -4.47 0.77 -6.22
N ILE A 93 -3.37 1.39 -6.67
CA ILE A 93 -3.35 2.14 -7.93
C ILE A 93 -3.72 1.22 -9.11
N ARG A 94 -3.18 0.00 -9.12
CA ARG A 94 -3.51 -1.01 -10.14
C ARG A 94 -4.99 -1.41 -10.09
N ASP A 95 -5.54 -1.63 -8.91
CA ASP A 95 -6.95 -1.95 -8.72
C ASP A 95 -7.85 -0.83 -9.24
N ASP A 96 -7.54 0.42 -8.90
CA ASP A 96 -8.31 1.59 -9.36
C ASP A 96 -8.23 1.79 -10.87
N LEU A 97 -7.05 1.56 -11.48
CA LEU A 97 -6.87 1.58 -12.94
C LEU A 97 -7.65 0.46 -13.65
N MET A 98 -7.83 -0.71 -13.03
CA MET A 98 -8.58 -1.82 -13.60
C MET A 98 -10.10 -1.69 -13.41
N ASP A 99 -10.52 -1.12 -12.28
CA ASP A 99 -11.92 -1.03 -11.85
C ASP A 99 -12.46 0.42 -11.90
N TRP A 100 -11.92 1.24 -12.80
CA TRP A 100 -12.30 2.66 -12.94
C TRP A 100 -13.76 2.88 -13.34
N LYS A 101 -14.44 1.84 -13.84
CA LYS A 101 -15.86 1.89 -14.19
C LYS A 101 -16.78 1.86 -12.96
N ASN A 102 -16.23 1.55 -11.78
CA ASN A 102 -16.94 1.61 -10.52
C ASN A 102 -16.91 3.05 -10.01
N GLU A 103 -18.06 3.72 -9.96
CA GLU A 103 -18.13 5.19 -9.76
C GLU A 103 -17.87 5.65 -8.32
N ASP A 104 -17.79 4.71 -7.37
CA ASP A 104 -17.73 4.98 -5.92
C ASP A 104 -16.29 5.11 -5.38
N LYS A 105 -15.27 5.24 -6.25
CA LYS A 105 -13.87 5.34 -5.83
C LYS A 105 -13.35 6.78 -5.85
N LEU A 106 -12.41 7.09 -4.95
CA LEU A 106 -11.69 8.37 -4.91
C LEU A 106 -11.01 8.70 -6.24
N PHE A 107 -10.55 7.67 -6.97
CA PHE A 107 -10.02 7.79 -8.32
C PHE A 107 -11.00 8.45 -9.31
N ASN A 108 -12.30 8.14 -9.20
CA ASN A 108 -13.33 8.72 -10.08
C ASN A 108 -13.55 10.21 -9.80
N LEU A 109 -13.32 10.68 -8.57
CA LEU A 109 -13.35 12.10 -8.25
C LEU A 109 -12.22 12.86 -8.96
N LEU A 110 -11.01 12.30 -8.98
CA LEU A 110 -9.89 12.85 -9.74
C LEU A 110 -10.21 12.96 -11.24
N ILE A 111 -10.84 11.91 -11.81
CA ILE A 111 -11.26 11.92 -13.22
C ILE A 111 -12.32 13.00 -13.48
N LYS A 112 -13.38 13.05 -12.66
CA LYS A 112 -14.50 14.00 -12.80
C LYS A 112 -14.05 15.46 -12.73
N LYS A 113 -12.98 15.75 -12.00
CA LYS A 113 -12.42 17.10 -11.80
C LYS A 113 -11.37 17.48 -12.84
N SER A 114 -10.79 16.51 -13.55
CA SER A 114 -9.81 16.80 -14.59
C SER A 114 -10.44 17.41 -15.84
N LYS A 115 -9.72 18.33 -16.48
CA LYS A 115 -10.08 18.84 -17.81
C LYS A 115 -9.95 17.76 -18.88
N ASP A 116 -9.02 16.84 -18.69
CA ASP A 116 -8.77 15.69 -19.55
C ASP A 116 -8.56 14.43 -18.69
N PRO A 117 -9.46 13.44 -18.76
CA PRO A 117 -9.28 12.18 -18.05
C PRO A 117 -7.94 11.50 -18.35
N ARG A 118 -7.38 11.68 -19.55
CA ARG A 118 -6.10 11.05 -19.95
C ARG A 118 -4.94 11.51 -19.09
N ASP A 119 -4.94 12.76 -18.64
CA ASP A 119 -3.89 13.29 -17.75
C ASP A 119 -3.89 12.54 -16.41
N VAL A 120 -5.08 12.18 -15.92
CA VAL A 120 -5.26 11.44 -14.68
C VAL A 120 -4.78 10.00 -14.82
N PHE A 121 -5.17 9.31 -15.90
CA PHE A 121 -4.67 7.96 -16.19
C PHE A 121 -3.14 7.95 -16.35
N ASN A 122 -2.57 8.87 -17.13
CA ASN A 122 -1.11 8.98 -17.31
C ASN A 122 -0.40 9.18 -15.97
N LYS A 123 -0.95 10.03 -15.09
CA LYS A 123 -0.36 10.27 -13.77
C LYS A 123 -0.41 9.03 -12.88
N MET A 124 -1.52 8.30 -12.91
CA MET A 124 -1.67 7.04 -12.17
C MET A 124 -0.72 5.96 -12.67
N GLU A 125 -0.51 5.84 -13.98
CA GLU A 125 0.48 4.91 -14.55
C GLU A 125 1.92 5.27 -14.13
N GLU A 126 2.24 6.58 -14.10
CA GLU A 126 3.54 7.07 -13.59
C GLU A 126 3.72 6.70 -12.10
N LEU A 127 2.70 6.95 -11.27
CA LEU A 127 2.72 6.61 -9.86
C LEU A 127 2.87 5.09 -9.65
N LEU A 128 2.10 4.28 -10.37
CA LEU A 128 2.18 2.82 -10.34
C LEU A 128 3.62 2.37 -10.59
N LYS A 129 4.22 2.82 -11.70
CA LYS A 129 5.59 2.48 -12.07
C LYS A 129 6.59 2.88 -10.98
N ASN A 130 6.44 4.09 -10.43
CA ASN A 130 7.33 4.59 -9.38
C ASN A 130 7.25 3.71 -8.11
N TYR A 131 6.04 3.38 -7.65
CA TYR A 131 5.86 2.58 -6.44
C TYR A 131 6.25 1.11 -6.63
N SER A 132 6.00 0.52 -7.81
CA SER A 132 6.52 -0.82 -8.15
C SER A 132 8.05 -0.86 -8.13
N GLU A 133 8.72 0.17 -8.65
CA GLU A 133 10.19 0.25 -8.62
C GLU A 133 10.75 0.53 -7.22
N LYS A 134 10.06 1.31 -6.39
CA LYS A 134 10.40 1.47 -4.97
C LYS A 134 10.27 0.15 -4.20
N ALA A 135 9.19 -0.60 -4.42
CA ALA A 135 9.02 -1.93 -3.85
C ALA A 135 10.17 -2.87 -4.27
N ARG A 136 10.51 -2.89 -5.56
CA ARG A 136 11.65 -3.66 -6.09
C ARG A 136 12.97 -3.25 -5.44
N SER A 137 13.20 -1.95 -5.26
CA SER A 137 14.40 -1.43 -4.63
C SER A 137 14.52 -1.84 -3.16
N GLY A 138 13.40 -1.93 -2.44
CA GLY A 138 13.36 -2.46 -1.08
C GLY A 138 13.90 -3.89 -0.99
N LEU A 139 13.47 -4.77 -1.90
CA LEU A 139 13.90 -6.17 -1.93
C LEU A 139 15.36 -6.38 -2.34
N ARG A 140 16.02 -5.42 -3.01
CA ARG A 140 17.45 -5.53 -3.36
C ARG A 140 18.35 -5.67 -2.13
N ARG A 141 17.90 -5.20 -0.97
CA ARG A 141 18.60 -5.32 0.32
C ARG A 141 18.48 -6.70 0.95
N ILE A 142 17.55 -7.54 0.46
CA ILE A 142 17.35 -8.90 0.93
C ILE A 142 18.18 -9.87 0.07
N PRO A 143 18.92 -10.82 0.66
CA PRO A 143 19.64 -11.85 -0.08
C PRO A 143 18.74 -12.69 -0.99
N ASP A 144 19.29 -13.18 -2.10
CA ASP A 144 18.54 -14.01 -3.04
C ASP A 144 18.14 -15.34 -2.37
N CYS A 145 16.83 -15.58 -2.35
CA CYS A 145 16.22 -16.76 -1.76
C CYS A 145 14.83 -17.01 -2.38
N GLU A 146 14.31 -18.21 -2.24
CA GLU A 146 12.98 -18.56 -2.76
C GLU A 146 11.86 -17.65 -2.22
N PRO A 147 11.80 -17.30 -0.91
CA PRO A 147 10.81 -16.35 -0.41
C PRO A 147 10.90 -14.95 -1.07
N LYS A 148 12.10 -14.44 -1.32
CA LYS A 148 12.29 -13.17 -2.03
C LYS A 148 11.73 -13.24 -3.45
N ASN A 149 11.99 -14.33 -4.18
CA ASN A 149 11.46 -14.51 -5.54
C ASN A 149 9.92 -14.51 -5.56
N ASN A 150 9.29 -15.07 -4.52
CA ASN A 150 7.83 -15.02 -4.38
C ASN A 150 7.33 -13.58 -4.17
N LEU A 151 8.05 -12.76 -3.38
CA LEU A 151 7.73 -11.33 -3.23
C LEU A 151 7.97 -10.54 -4.52
N GLU A 152 8.99 -10.87 -5.30
CA GLU A 152 9.24 -10.25 -6.61
C GLU A 152 8.11 -10.55 -7.60
N THR A 153 7.56 -11.77 -7.56
CA THR A 153 6.38 -12.14 -8.37
C THR A 153 5.18 -11.24 -8.06
N LEU A 154 5.00 -10.79 -6.80
CA LEU A 154 3.93 -9.84 -6.44
C LEU A 154 4.10 -8.48 -7.14
N ILE A 155 5.34 -8.04 -7.36
CA ILE A 155 5.61 -6.80 -8.10
C ILE A 155 5.16 -6.93 -9.56
N GLU A 156 5.33 -8.10 -10.16
CA GLU A 156 4.92 -8.34 -11.56
C GLU A 156 3.41 -8.17 -11.76
N PHE A 157 2.58 -8.50 -10.76
CA PHE A 157 1.14 -8.24 -10.81
C PHE A 157 0.78 -6.76 -10.87
N THR A 158 1.66 -5.89 -10.36
CA THR A 158 1.49 -4.44 -10.42
C THR A 158 2.02 -3.83 -11.71
N MET A 159 2.58 -4.63 -12.62
CA MET A 159 3.01 -4.16 -13.94
C MET A 159 1.91 -4.40 -14.99
N PHE A 160 1.80 -3.47 -15.94
CA PHE A 160 1.02 -3.72 -17.15
C PHE A 160 1.73 -4.81 -17.97
N LYS A 161 1.03 -5.91 -18.28
CA LYS A 161 1.49 -6.82 -19.34
C LYS A 161 1.46 -6.02 -20.65
N ALA A 162 2.61 -5.91 -21.30
CA ALA A 162 2.76 -5.33 -22.62
C ALA A 162 1.95 -6.11 -23.67
#